data_AF-A0A960DDG5-F1
#
_entry.id   AF-A0A960DDG5-F1
#
_cell.length_a   1.000
_cell.length_b   1.000
_cell.length_c   1.000
_cell.angle_alpha   90.00
_cell.angle_beta   90.00
_cell.angle_gamma   90.00
#
_symmetry.space_group_name_H-M   'P 1'
#
loop_
_entity.id
_entity.type
_entity.pdbx_description
1 polymer ?
#
loop_
_entity_poly.entity_id
_entity_poly.type
_entity_poly.pdbx_seq_one_letter_code
_entity_poly.pdbx_strand_id
1 'polypeptide(L)'
;GIGELRQAGYNVVTWDPRGEWRSEGRMQLDSPDFEGRDVSHIVSWLSTLSEVESVDGDPKIGMVGASYGGGIQLATAAIDCRIDAIVPTIAWNNLNDVLFPREAVNSAWGTLLSSVLVLTLSRPNPRILPAAVAAVLTGYVSQDDIDLLNDRGYDDQIDDIIAPTLLIQGTVDTLFSLAQADVNAKALIEAGTTTKVVWYCGGHGACLSTRNDGELVRRETLEWLNRYVKGDETVVTGPQFEWVDQHGEVFSSLAYPSAQEGSVTAELTTGKTIPFAPFVGGSGPNPAIVTRLPIGTLLGIPSAAPALNAVNLGVADATETTHIVGAPELTLTYSGTGTARHVYAQIVDDETGLVLGNQATPIPVVLDGQSHTISVPMEQVAHTLKPGESVTVQLVTSSFIHLNFYSFGAISVEGMSDKLPTL
;
A
#
# COMPACT_ATOMS: atom_id res chain seq x y z
N GLY A 1 2.19 -17.45 -11.91
CA GLY A 1 3.09 -16.75 -12.87
C GLY A 1 2.79 -17.17 -14.32
N ILE A 2 3.56 -16.76 -15.33
CA ILE A 2 3.26 -17.06 -16.76
C ILE A 2 3.01 -18.56 -17.03
N GLY A 3 3.89 -19.42 -16.52
CA GLY A 3 3.79 -20.87 -16.74
C GLY A 3 2.49 -21.47 -16.22
N GLU A 4 1.97 -20.92 -15.14
CA GLU A 4 0.75 -21.39 -14.50
C GLU A 4 -0.51 -20.92 -15.23
N LEU A 5 -0.57 -19.66 -15.67
CA LEU A 5 -1.65 -19.17 -16.53
C LEU A 5 -1.75 -20.03 -17.81
N ARG A 6 -0.60 -20.36 -18.41
CA ARG A 6 -0.54 -21.25 -19.58
C ARG A 6 -1.02 -22.66 -19.27
N GLN A 7 -0.66 -23.23 -18.12
CA GLN A 7 -1.17 -24.54 -17.67
C GLN A 7 -2.68 -24.52 -17.43
N ALA A 8 -3.21 -23.39 -16.99
CA ALA A 8 -4.65 -23.16 -16.85
C ALA A 8 -5.35 -22.85 -18.19
N GLY A 9 -4.65 -22.87 -19.32
CA GLY A 9 -5.23 -22.71 -20.66
C GLY A 9 -5.33 -21.28 -21.17
N TYR A 10 -4.65 -20.31 -20.53
CA TYR A 10 -4.60 -18.94 -21.03
C TYR A 10 -3.45 -18.73 -22.02
N ASN A 11 -3.73 -17.97 -23.08
CA ASN A 11 -2.69 -17.28 -23.82
C ASN A 11 -2.19 -16.10 -22.98
N VAL A 12 -0.87 -15.88 -22.93
CA VAL A 12 -0.27 -14.83 -22.09
C VAL A 12 0.56 -13.90 -22.95
N VAL A 13 0.27 -12.60 -22.84
CA VAL A 13 1.00 -11.53 -23.52
C VAL A 13 1.75 -10.74 -22.46
N THR A 14 3.04 -10.54 -22.67
CA THR A 14 3.88 -9.65 -21.88
C THR A 14 4.56 -8.67 -22.81
N TRP A 15 4.73 -7.43 -22.37
CA TRP A 15 5.34 -6.37 -23.17
C TRP A 15 6.34 -5.58 -22.35
N ASP A 16 7.28 -4.92 -23.03
CA ASP A 16 8.10 -3.88 -22.42
C ASP A 16 7.25 -2.60 -22.37
N PRO A 17 7.07 -1.95 -21.19
CA PRO A 17 6.28 -0.73 -21.10
C PRO A 17 6.97 0.45 -21.79
N ARG A 18 6.20 1.48 -22.13
CA ARG A 18 6.70 2.73 -22.74
C ARG A 18 7.90 3.27 -21.97
N GLY A 19 8.96 3.61 -22.69
CA GLY A 19 10.18 4.16 -22.10
C GLY A 19 11.09 3.14 -21.42
N GLU A 20 10.73 1.86 -21.39
CA GLU A 20 11.57 0.80 -20.84
C GLU A 20 12.07 -0.17 -21.90
N TRP A 21 13.24 -0.75 -21.65
CA TRP A 21 13.83 -1.83 -22.45
C TRP A 21 13.75 -1.53 -23.97
N ARG A 22 13.04 -2.37 -24.73
CA ARG A 22 12.93 -2.26 -26.20
C ARG A 22 11.82 -1.32 -26.66
N SER A 23 10.91 -0.92 -25.77
CA SER A 23 9.80 -0.03 -26.11
C SER A 23 10.25 1.42 -26.12
N GLU A 24 9.88 2.15 -27.18
CA GLU A 24 10.25 3.54 -27.37
C GLU A 24 9.46 4.50 -26.44
N GLY A 25 9.57 5.81 -26.67
CA GLY A 25 8.83 6.81 -25.92
C GLY A 25 9.39 7.11 -24.52
N ARG A 26 8.54 7.69 -23.67
CA ARG A 26 8.87 8.08 -22.30
C ARG A 26 7.79 7.65 -21.32
N MET A 27 8.18 6.98 -20.24
CA MET A 27 7.29 6.52 -19.18
C MET A 27 6.57 7.71 -18.52
N GLN A 28 5.25 7.61 -18.34
CA GLN A 28 4.35 8.59 -17.74
C GLN A 28 3.60 8.06 -16.51
N LEU A 29 4.18 7.07 -15.80
CA LEU A 29 3.70 6.57 -14.50
C LEU A 29 2.31 5.92 -14.56
N ASP A 30 2.12 5.01 -15.52
CA ASP A 30 0.85 4.32 -15.80
C ASP A 30 -0.31 5.29 -16.01
N SER A 31 -0.05 6.40 -16.69
CA SER A 31 -1.11 7.35 -17.02
C SER A 31 -2.10 6.73 -18.00
N PRO A 32 -3.42 6.85 -17.75
CA PRO A 32 -4.44 6.38 -18.70
C PRO A 32 -4.25 6.97 -20.09
N ASP A 33 -3.89 8.25 -20.17
CA ASP A 33 -3.68 8.99 -21.43
C ASP A 33 -2.47 8.53 -22.25
N PHE A 34 -1.55 7.77 -21.65
CA PHE A 34 -0.31 7.30 -22.25
C PHE A 34 -0.22 5.77 -22.21
N GLU A 35 0.30 5.19 -21.14
CA GLU A 35 0.44 3.73 -21.02
C GLU A 35 -0.90 3.00 -21.07
N GLY A 36 -1.97 3.57 -20.50
CA GLY A 36 -3.33 2.99 -20.62
C GLY A 36 -3.76 2.84 -22.08
N ARG A 37 -3.56 3.90 -22.89
CA ARG A 37 -3.80 3.84 -24.35
C ARG A 37 -2.90 2.84 -25.06
N ASP A 38 -1.65 2.68 -24.64
CA ASP A 38 -0.75 1.66 -25.21
C ASP A 38 -1.34 0.26 -25.01
N VAL A 39 -1.90 -0.02 -23.83
CA VAL A 39 -2.60 -1.29 -23.57
C VAL A 39 -3.88 -1.39 -24.39
N SER A 40 -4.68 -0.34 -24.52
CA SER A 40 -5.86 -0.36 -25.42
C SER A 40 -5.49 -0.67 -26.87
N HIS A 41 -4.32 -0.23 -27.34
CA HIS A 41 -3.79 -0.62 -28.65
C HIS A 41 -3.35 -2.09 -28.70
N ILE A 42 -2.75 -2.61 -27.63
CA ILE A 42 -2.44 -4.05 -27.50
C ILE A 42 -3.74 -4.87 -27.56
N VAL A 43 -4.78 -4.49 -26.81
CA VAL A 43 -6.10 -5.15 -26.84
C VAL A 43 -6.70 -5.13 -28.26
N SER A 44 -6.60 -4.00 -28.95
CA SER A 44 -7.06 -3.87 -30.35
C SER A 44 -6.28 -4.75 -31.32
N TRP A 45 -4.99 -4.96 -31.08
CA TRP A 45 -4.19 -5.90 -31.86
C TRP A 45 -4.58 -7.35 -31.55
N LEU A 46 -4.74 -7.68 -30.26
CA LEU A 46 -5.14 -9.02 -29.81
C LEU A 46 -6.50 -9.44 -30.38
N SER A 47 -7.46 -8.51 -30.49
CA SER A 47 -8.76 -8.79 -31.08
C SER A 47 -8.72 -9.16 -32.58
N THR A 48 -7.56 -9.00 -33.25
CA THR A 48 -7.36 -9.43 -34.65
C THR A 48 -6.78 -10.84 -34.78
N LEU A 49 -6.32 -11.44 -33.69
CA LEU A 49 -5.65 -12.73 -33.70
C LEU A 49 -6.66 -13.86 -33.54
N SER A 50 -6.53 -14.90 -34.36
CA SER A 50 -7.39 -16.08 -34.29
C SER A 50 -7.25 -16.90 -33.01
N GLU A 51 -6.15 -16.69 -32.30
CA GLU A 51 -5.79 -17.34 -31.04
C GLU A 51 -6.49 -16.69 -29.84
N VAL A 52 -7.11 -15.52 -30.02
CA VAL A 52 -7.86 -14.82 -28.97
C VAL A 52 -9.33 -15.12 -29.15
N GLU A 53 -9.91 -15.76 -28.15
CA GLU A 53 -11.35 -16.00 -28.11
C GLU A 53 -12.10 -14.67 -28.09
N SER A 54 -13.21 -14.57 -28.82
CA SER A 54 -14.04 -13.38 -28.85
C SER A 54 -15.52 -13.74 -28.96
N VAL A 55 -16.37 -12.91 -28.39
CA VAL A 55 -17.84 -13.02 -28.45
C VAL A 55 -18.36 -11.75 -29.11
N ASP A 56 -19.07 -11.88 -30.23
CA ASP A 56 -19.60 -10.75 -31.02
C ASP A 56 -18.55 -9.66 -31.37
N GLY A 57 -17.29 -10.06 -31.49
CA GLY A 57 -16.16 -9.18 -31.80
C GLY A 57 -15.46 -8.55 -30.58
N ASP A 58 -15.94 -8.82 -29.37
CA ASP A 58 -15.31 -8.41 -28.11
C ASP A 58 -14.31 -9.49 -27.65
N PRO A 59 -13.00 -9.20 -27.53
CA PRO A 59 -12.00 -10.19 -27.16
C PRO A 59 -12.10 -10.55 -25.67
N LYS A 60 -11.94 -11.83 -25.36
CA LYS A 60 -11.84 -12.32 -23.97
C LYS A 60 -10.49 -11.96 -23.35
N ILE A 61 -10.43 -10.89 -22.57
CA ILE A 61 -9.19 -10.33 -22.02
C ILE A 61 -9.28 -10.12 -20.51
N GLY A 62 -8.32 -10.69 -19.79
CA GLY A 62 -8.06 -10.34 -18.40
C GLY A 62 -6.66 -9.78 -18.22
N MET A 63 -6.48 -8.96 -17.18
CA MET A 63 -5.17 -8.45 -16.79
C MET A 63 -4.76 -8.97 -15.40
N VAL A 64 -3.46 -9.19 -15.23
CA VAL A 64 -2.84 -9.71 -14.01
C VAL A 64 -1.42 -9.16 -13.92
N GLY A 65 -1.02 -8.73 -12.73
CA GLY A 65 0.25 -8.04 -12.54
C GLY A 65 0.34 -7.39 -11.16
N ALA A 66 1.58 -7.19 -10.73
CA ALA A 66 1.90 -6.62 -9.43
C ALA A 66 2.58 -5.26 -9.58
N SER A 67 2.43 -4.38 -8.58
CA SER A 67 3.11 -3.09 -8.51
C SER A 67 2.71 -2.21 -9.69
N TYR A 68 3.67 -1.73 -10.47
CA TYR A 68 3.46 -1.08 -11.77
C TYR A 68 2.56 -1.93 -12.71
N GLY A 69 2.75 -3.26 -12.74
CA GLY A 69 1.87 -4.16 -13.47
C GLY A 69 0.45 -4.29 -12.88
N GLY A 70 0.21 -3.80 -11.67
CA GLY A 70 -1.11 -3.63 -11.06
C GLY A 70 -1.72 -2.27 -11.40
N GLY A 71 -0.94 -1.19 -11.29
CA GLY A 71 -1.38 0.17 -11.59
C GLY A 71 -1.87 0.33 -13.03
N ILE A 72 -1.13 -0.21 -14.01
CA ILE A 72 -1.54 -0.20 -15.42
C ILE A 72 -2.90 -0.86 -15.67
N GLN A 73 -3.32 -1.83 -14.84
CA GLN A 73 -4.63 -2.48 -14.99
C GLN A 73 -5.75 -1.52 -14.63
N LEU A 74 -5.61 -0.79 -13.52
CA LEU A 74 -6.57 0.23 -13.09
C LEU A 74 -6.64 1.35 -14.12
N ALA A 75 -5.48 1.87 -14.53
CA ALA A 75 -5.38 2.92 -15.54
C ALA A 75 -6.02 2.54 -16.88
N THR A 76 -5.83 1.30 -17.33
CA THR A 76 -6.40 0.82 -18.61
C THR A 76 -7.89 0.57 -18.47
N ALA A 77 -8.32 -0.13 -17.40
CA ALA A 77 -9.73 -0.49 -17.22
C ALA A 77 -10.64 0.73 -17.01
N ALA A 78 -10.08 1.85 -16.54
CA ALA A 78 -10.79 3.13 -16.44
C ALA A 78 -11.15 3.74 -17.81
N ILE A 79 -10.47 3.34 -18.90
CA ILE A 79 -10.67 3.93 -20.23
C ILE A 79 -11.00 2.91 -21.33
N ASP A 80 -10.97 1.61 -21.03
CA ASP A 80 -11.20 0.54 -22.00
C ASP A 80 -12.16 -0.53 -21.47
N CYS A 81 -13.40 -0.50 -21.95
CA CYS A 81 -14.46 -1.40 -21.52
C CYS A 81 -14.31 -2.84 -22.01
N ARG A 82 -13.31 -3.16 -22.85
CA ARG A 82 -13.09 -4.50 -23.42
C ARG A 82 -12.32 -5.44 -22.46
N ILE A 83 -11.96 -4.98 -21.27
CA ILE A 83 -11.30 -5.81 -20.26
C ILE A 83 -12.38 -6.54 -19.44
N ASP A 84 -12.42 -7.88 -19.51
CA ASP A 84 -13.41 -8.70 -18.80
C ASP A 84 -13.12 -8.84 -17.29
N ALA A 85 -11.86 -8.72 -16.87
CA ALA A 85 -11.48 -8.79 -15.46
C ALA A 85 -10.05 -8.28 -15.22
N ILE A 86 -9.83 -7.67 -14.06
CA ILE A 86 -8.48 -7.26 -13.61
C ILE A 86 -8.15 -7.85 -12.24
N VAL A 87 -6.86 -8.10 -12.02
CA VAL A 87 -6.30 -8.53 -10.73
C VAL A 87 -5.13 -7.62 -10.36
N PRO A 88 -5.38 -6.36 -9.97
CA PRO A 88 -4.34 -5.44 -9.53
C PRO A 88 -3.76 -5.94 -8.21
N THR A 89 -2.52 -6.41 -8.25
CA THR A 89 -1.79 -6.85 -7.05
C THR A 89 -0.86 -5.73 -6.61
N ILE A 90 -0.93 -5.35 -5.33
CA ILE A 90 -0.07 -4.32 -4.74
C ILE A 90 0.04 -3.05 -5.59
N ALA A 91 -1.12 -2.55 -6.03
CA ALA A 91 -1.24 -1.35 -6.86
C ALA A 91 -1.52 -0.11 -5.99
N TRP A 92 -1.54 1.07 -6.60
CA TRP A 92 -1.89 2.31 -5.92
C TRP A 92 -3.25 2.87 -6.38
N ASN A 93 -3.77 3.82 -5.60
CA ASN A 93 -4.82 4.74 -6.02
C ASN A 93 -4.17 6.04 -6.51
N ASN A 94 -3.40 6.73 -5.66
CA ASN A 94 -2.80 8.04 -5.96
C ASN A 94 -1.30 8.06 -5.62
N LEU A 95 -0.45 8.47 -6.58
CA LEU A 95 1.01 8.51 -6.39
C LEU A 95 1.49 9.64 -5.46
N ASN A 96 0.76 10.74 -5.36
CA ASN A 96 1.06 11.78 -4.36
C ASN A 96 0.91 11.22 -2.95
N ASP A 97 -0.18 10.50 -2.67
CA ASP A 97 -0.39 9.90 -1.35
C ASP A 97 0.60 8.76 -1.04
N VAL A 98 1.12 8.08 -2.06
CA VAL A 98 2.15 7.04 -1.91
C VAL A 98 3.54 7.62 -1.64
N LEU A 99 3.95 8.61 -2.42
CA LEU A 99 5.30 9.17 -2.37
C LEU A 99 5.44 10.28 -1.33
N PHE A 100 4.33 10.97 -1.03
CA PHE A 100 4.24 12.10 -0.12
C PHE A 100 3.04 11.95 0.84
N PRO A 101 2.86 10.80 1.54
CA PRO A 101 1.73 10.61 2.44
C PRO A 101 1.64 11.74 3.45
N ARG A 102 0.54 12.52 3.38
CA ARG A 102 0.31 13.72 4.22
C ARG A 102 1.48 14.71 4.14
N GLU A 103 2.03 14.89 2.95
CA GLU A 103 3.18 15.73 2.63
C GLU A 103 4.52 15.25 3.20
N ALA A 104 4.57 14.10 3.88
CA ALA A 104 5.84 13.52 4.33
C ALA A 104 6.50 12.75 3.18
N VAL A 105 7.73 13.12 2.81
CA VAL A 105 8.46 12.41 1.75
C VAL A 105 8.78 10.97 2.18
N ASN A 106 8.33 9.99 1.40
CA ASN A 106 8.74 8.59 1.50
C ASN A 106 10.14 8.42 0.89
N SER A 107 11.16 8.94 1.59
CA SER A 107 12.51 9.11 1.05
C SER A 107 13.24 7.80 0.81
N ALA A 108 12.92 6.74 1.57
CA ALA A 108 13.47 5.41 1.35
C ALA A 108 13.02 4.84 0.00
N TRP A 109 11.71 4.86 -0.28
CA TRP A 109 11.17 4.42 -1.57
C TRP A 109 11.53 5.36 -2.71
N GLY A 110 11.48 6.68 -2.50
CA GLY A 110 11.91 7.66 -3.50
C GLY A 110 13.35 7.43 -3.97
N THR A 111 14.25 7.07 -3.06
CA THR A 111 15.64 6.70 -3.38
C THR A 111 15.71 5.37 -4.14
N LEU A 112 15.01 4.34 -3.65
CA LEU A 112 15.04 3.00 -4.24
C LEU A 112 14.46 2.99 -5.67
N LEU A 113 13.27 3.57 -5.86
CA LEU A 113 12.60 3.67 -7.17
C LEU A 113 13.45 4.46 -8.17
N SER A 114 14.00 5.61 -7.76
CA SER A 114 14.88 6.41 -8.63
C SER A 114 16.14 5.62 -9.03
N SER A 115 16.69 4.83 -8.11
CA SER A 115 17.85 3.97 -8.39
C SER A 115 17.51 2.87 -9.39
N VAL A 116 16.34 2.24 -9.25
CA VAL A 116 15.84 1.24 -10.21
C VAL A 116 15.73 1.86 -11.60
N LEU A 117 15.07 3.01 -11.75
CA LEU A 117 14.89 3.68 -13.04
C LEU A 117 16.23 4.00 -13.73
N VAL A 118 17.23 4.45 -12.96
CA VAL A 118 18.57 4.73 -13.48
C VAL A 118 19.29 3.44 -13.89
N LEU A 119 19.23 2.40 -13.06
CA LEU A 119 19.93 1.13 -13.31
C LEU A 119 19.34 0.32 -14.47
N THR A 120 18.02 0.44 -14.70
CA THR A 120 17.34 -0.18 -15.86
C THR A 120 17.45 0.66 -17.12
N LEU A 121 18.09 1.84 -17.06
CA LEU A 121 18.17 2.80 -18.16
C LEU A 121 16.78 3.19 -18.70
N SER A 122 15.80 3.27 -17.80
CA SER A 122 14.45 3.73 -18.11
C SER A 122 14.48 5.18 -18.62
N ARG A 123 13.53 5.53 -19.47
CA ARG A 123 13.32 6.88 -20.02
C ARG A 123 12.06 7.50 -19.42
N PRO A 124 12.06 7.90 -18.13
CA PRO A 124 10.91 8.56 -17.54
C PRO A 124 10.63 9.91 -18.19
N ASN A 125 9.44 10.44 -17.94
CA ASN A 125 9.18 11.87 -18.02
C ASN A 125 10.36 12.63 -17.37
N PRO A 126 10.93 13.64 -18.06
CA PRO A 126 12.19 14.25 -17.66
C PRO A 126 12.12 14.95 -16.30
N ARG A 127 10.91 15.22 -15.77
CA ARG A 127 10.72 15.84 -14.46
C ARG A 127 10.78 14.83 -13.29
N ILE A 128 10.52 13.53 -13.52
CA ILE A 128 10.41 12.51 -12.46
C ILE A 128 11.69 12.39 -11.63
N LEU A 129 12.84 12.13 -12.27
CA LEU A 129 14.11 11.95 -11.53
C LEU A 129 14.55 13.24 -10.80
N PRO A 130 14.52 14.43 -11.43
CA PRO A 130 14.77 15.68 -10.70
C PRO A 130 13.82 15.93 -9.52
N ALA A 131 12.53 15.59 -9.66
CA ALA A 131 11.53 15.76 -8.59
C ALA A 131 11.84 14.84 -7.42
N ALA A 132 12.06 13.55 -7.68
CA ALA A 132 12.40 12.57 -6.65
C ALA A 132 13.69 12.94 -5.92
N VAL A 133 14.74 13.33 -6.65
CA VAL A 133 16.02 13.76 -6.04
C VAL A 133 15.82 15.00 -5.17
N ALA A 134 15.09 16.02 -5.65
CA ALA A 134 14.82 17.22 -4.87
C ALA A 134 14.03 16.88 -3.59
N ALA A 135 12.99 16.06 -3.70
CA ALA A 135 12.17 15.65 -2.55
C ALA A 135 12.97 14.86 -1.52
N VAL A 136 13.73 13.85 -1.95
CA VAL A 136 14.59 13.05 -1.06
C VAL A 136 15.64 13.92 -0.37
N LEU A 137 16.26 14.86 -1.09
CA LEU A 137 17.34 15.69 -0.55
C LEU A 137 16.88 16.83 0.35
N THR A 138 15.62 17.24 0.27
CA THR A 138 15.10 18.42 0.99
C THR A 138 13.99 18.08 1.99
N GLY A 139 13.32 16.94 1.83
CA GLY A 139 12.09 16.62 2.54
C GLY A 139 10.88 17.42 2.05
N TYR A 140 10.98 18.08 0.89
CA TYR A 140 9.93 18.93 0.32
C TYR A 140 9.65 18.59 -1.14
N VAL A 141 8.37 18.53 -1.49
CA VAL A 141 7.90 18.43 -2.87
C VAL A 141 7.35 19.79 -3.33
N SER A 142 7.57 20.15 -4.60
CA SER A 142 7.02 21.38 -5.17
C SER A 142 5.60 21.18 -5.67
N GLN A 143 4.78 22.24 -5.71
CA GLN A 143 3.41 22.14 -6.22
C GLN A 143 3.37 21.65 -7.67
N ASP A 144 4.28 22.13 -8.53
CA ASP A 144 4.39 21.68 -9.92
C ASP A 144 4.66 20.16 -10.04
N ASP A 145 5.37 19.57 -9.06
CA ASP A 145 5.61 18.12 -9.03
C ASP A 145 4.38 17.34 -8.56
N ILE A 146 3.63 17.89 -7.59
CA ILE A 146 2.34 17.34 -7.16
C ILE A 146 1.35 17.36 -8.32
N ASP A 147 1.23 18.50 -9.02
CA ASP A 147 0.35 18.70 -10.15
C ASP A 147 0.71 17.76 -11.30
N LEU A 148 2.00 17.55 -11.57
CA LEU A 148 2.45 16.56 -12.55
C LEU A 148 1.97 15.14 -12.19
N LEU A 149 2.07 14.73 -10.92
CA LEU A 149 1.62 13.40 -10.50
C LEU A 149 0.09 13.27 -10.59
N ASN A 150 -0.66 14.31 -10.20
CA ASN A 150 -2.11 14.36 -10.35
C ASN A 150 -2.52 14.26 -11.81
N ASP A 151 -1.88 15.02 -12.71
CA ASP A 151 -2.15 14.98 -14.15
C ASP A 151 -1.78 13.62 -14.80
N ARG A 152 -1.11 12.71 -14.07
CA ARG A 152 -0.78 11.36 -14.54
C ARG A 152 -1.56 10.28 -13.81
N GLY A 153 -2.27 10.64 -12.74
CA GLY A 153 -3.07 9.72 -11.94
C GLY A 153 -4.27 9.18 -12.71
N TYR A 154 -4.97 8.29 -12.02
CA TYR A 154 -6.22 7.67 -12.47
C TYR A 154 -7.22 7.55 -11.30
N ASP A 155 -6.90 8.15 -10.16
CA ASP A 155 -7.66 8.05 -8.91
C ASP A 155 -9.07 8.61 -9.04
N ASP A 156 -9.25 9.63 -9.89
CA ASP A 156 -10.54 10.24 -10.23
C ASP A 156 -11.34 9.44 -11.28
N GLN A 157 -10.82 8.31 -11.75
CA GLN A 157 -11.46 7.44 -12.75
C GLN A 157 -11.67 6.01 -12.26
N ILE A 158 -11.43 5.74 -10.97
CA ILE A 158 -11.60 4.39 -10.41
C ILE A 158 -13.07 3.94 -10.48
N ASP A 159 -14.02 4.86 -10.32
CA ASP A 159 -15.46 4.61 -10.40
C ASP A 159 -15.97 4.41 -11.85
N ASP A 160 -15.15 4.74 -12.87
CA ASP A 160 -15.44 4.43 -14.28
C ASP A 160 -15.15 2.96 -14.63
N ILE A 161 -14.39 2.24 -13.80
CA ILE A 161 -14.01 0.85 -14.05
C ILE A 161 -15.21 -0.07 -13.87
N ILE A 162 -15.71 -0.65 -14.96
CA ILE A 162 -16.80 -1.63 -14.93
C ILE A 162 -16.32 -3.10 -14.87
N ALA A 163 -15.03 -3.33 -15.13
CA ALA A 163 -14.47 -4.67 -15.15
C ALA A 163 -14.47 -5.28 -13.73
N PRO A 164 -14.95 -6.53 -13.54
CA PRO A 164 -14.77 -7.27 -12.30
C PRO A 164 -13.32 -7.21 -11.80
N THR A 165 -13.14 -6.67 -10.58
CA THR A 165 -11.83 -6.35 -10.03
C THR A 165 -11.53 -7.16 -8.76
N LEU A 166 -10.41 -7.89 -8.77
CA LEU A 166 -9.83 -8.52 -7.59
C LEU A 166 -8.60 -7.74 -7.12
N LEU A 167 -8.73 -6.98 -6.05
CA LEU A 167 -7.63 -6.25 -5.42
C LEU A 167 -6.87 -7.17 -4.47
N ILE A 168 -5.59 -7.41 -4.73
CA ILE A 168 -4.72 -8.21 -3.84
C ILE A 168 -3.68 -7.29 -3.23
N GLN A 169 -3.73 -7.04 -1.92
CA GLN A 169 -2.86 -6.07 -1.26
C GLN A 169 -2.02 -6.71 -0.15
N GLY A 170 -0.79 -6.24 -0.03
CA GLY A 170 0.17 -6.74 0.95
C GLY A 170 0.03 -6.05 2.31
N THR A 171 -0.13 -6.80 3.40
CA THR A 171 -0.20 -6.25 4.76
C THR A 171 1.12 -5.61 5.22
N VAL A 172 2.24 -5.96 4.58
CA VAL A 172 3.58 -5.42 4.85
C VAL A 172 4.12 -4.58 3.70
N ASP A 173 3.25 -4.11 2.79
CA ASP A 173 3.64 -3.25 1.68
C ASP A 173 3.82 -1.81 2.15
N THR A 174 5.07 -1.36 2.27
CA THR A 174 5.39 -0.01 2.77
C THR A 174 5.53 1.04 1.66
N LEU A 175 5.29 0.64 0.40
CA LEU A 175 5.20 1.55 -0.73
C LEU A 175 3.73 1.87 -1.01
N PHE A 176 2.95 0.84 -1.35
CA PHE A 176 1.53 0.91 -1.62
C PHE A 176 0.80 0.27 -0.45
N SER A 177 0.50 1.07 0.57
CA SER A 177 -0.11 0.51 1.79
C SER A 177 -1.51 -0.05 1.51
N LEU A 178 -2.02 -0.81 2.49
CA LEU A 178 -3.40 -1.29 2.47
C LEU A 178 -4.44 -0.17 2.28
N ALA A 179 -4.13 1.07 2.67
CA ALA A 179 -5.02 2.22 2.46
C ALA A 179 -5.27 2.50 0.97
N GLN A 180 -4.30 2.26 0.09
CA GLN A 180 -4.47 2.45 -1.35
C GLN A 180 -5.50 1.48 -1.94
N ALA A 181 -5.43 0.21 -1.53
CA ALA A 181 -6.43 -0.78 -1.94
C ALA A 181 -7.80 -0.54 -1.29
N ASP A 182 -7.85 -0.04 -0.05
CA ASP A 182 -9.10 0.32 0.63
C ASP A 182 -9.87 1.44 -0.10
N VAL A 183 -9.16 2.51 -0.51
CA VAL A 183 -9.76 3.60 -1.29
C VAL A 183 -10.27 3.10 -2.64
N ASN A 184 -9.45 2.33 -3.36
CA ASN A 184 -9.87 1.73 -4.64
C ASN A 184 -11.11 0.83 -4.48
N ALA A 185 -11.11 -0.05 -3.47
CA ALA A 185 -12.20 -0.98 -3.23
C ALA A 185 -13.51 -0.26 -2.91
N LYS A 186 -13.46 0.78 -2.06
CA LYS A 186 -14.64 1.58 -1.71
C LYS A 186 -15.22 2.27 -2.93
N ALA A 187 -14.40 2.92 -3.74
CA ALA A 187 -14.84 3.59 -4.97
C ALA A 187 -15.49 2.62 -5.96
N LEU A 188 -14.86 1.47 -6.22
CA LEU A 188 -15.39 0.43 -7.11
C LEU A 188 -16.72 -0.15 -6.60
N ILE A 189 -16.81 -0.47 -5.30
CA ILE A 189 -18.03 -1.04 -4.70
C ILE A 189 -19.17 -0.01 -4.73
N GLU A 190 -18.89 1.25 -4.41
CA GLU A 190 -19.88 2.33 -4.45
C GLU A 190 -20.41 2.58 -5.89
N ALA A 191 -19.53 2.46 -6.89
CA ALA A 191 -19.90 2.50 -8.31
C ALA A 191 -20.69 1.27 -8.79
N GLY A 192 -20.78 0.21 -7.99
CA GLY A 192 -21.49 -1.03 -8.31
C GLY A 192 -20.65 -2.06 -9.05
N THR A 193 -19.33 -1.86 -9.14
CA THR A 193 -18.40 -2.80 -9.77
C THR A 193 -18.20 -4.04 -8.91
N THR A 194 -18.25 -5.21 -9.55
CA THR A 194 -18.01 -6.48 -8.86
C THR A 194 -16.57 -6.51 -8.35
N THR A 195 -16.42 -6.38 -7.03
CA THR A 195 -15.11 -6.16 -6.40
C THR A 195 -14.87 -7.16 -5.29
N LYS A 196 -13.68 -7.75 -5.27
CA LYS A 196 -13.17 -8.60 -4.18
C LYS A 196 -11.83 -8.04 -3.68
N VAL A 197 -11.59 -8.12 -2.38
CA VAL A 197 -10.35 -7.69 -1.73
C VAL A 197 -9.69 -8.85 -1.01
N VAL A 198 -8.40 -9.05 -1.22
CA VAL A 198 -7.59 -10.04 -0.51
C VAL A 198 -6.37 -9.36 0.09
N TRP A 199 -6.22 -9.45 1.41
CA TRP A 199 -5.02 -9.00 2.11
C TRP A 199 -4.13 -10.19 2.46
N TYR A 200 -2.86 -10.12 2.10
CA TYR A 200 -1.91 -11.21 2.36
C TYR A 200 -0.60 -10.68 2.93
N CYS A 201 0.18 -11.53 3.61
CA CYS A 201 1.47 -11.12 4.16
C CYS A 201 2.55 -10.99 3.07
N GLY A 202 2.62 -9.87 2.38
CA GLY A 202 3.64 -9.59 1.36
C GLY A 202 3.60 -8.16 0.85
N GLY A 203 4.05 -7.95 -0.40
CA GLY A 203 4.10 -6.66 -1.08
C GLY A 203 5.52 -6.08 -1.19
N HIS A 204 5.63 -4.76 -1.33
CA HIS A 204 6.90 -4.03 -1.27
C HIS A 204 7.38 -3.92 0.17
N GLY A 205 7.81 -5.06 0.69
CA GLY A 205 8.28 -5.24 2.05
C GLY A 205 8.65 -6.69 2.26
N ALA A 206 8.93 -7.08 3.50
CA ALA A 206 9.02 -8.51 3.80
C ALA A 206 8.11 -8.91 4.94
N CYS A 207 7.42 -10.02 4.71
CA CYS A 207 6.64 -10.69 5.73
C CYS A 207 7.60 -11.28 6.77
N LEU A 208 7.58 -10.72 7.98
CA LEU A 208 8.48 -11.12 9.06
C LEU A 208 7.89 -12.15 10.03
N SER A 209 6.57 -12.29 10.05
CA SER A 209 5.83 -13.21 10.92
C SER A 209 5.84 -14.64 10.35
N THR A 210 4.73 -15.13 9.79
CA THR A 210 4.57 -16.52 9.36
C THR A 210 4.09 -16.65 7.91
N ARG A 211 4.02 -17.90 7.45
CA ARG A 211 3.65 -18.43 6.12
C ARG A 211 3.09 -17.41 5.10
N ASN A 212 3.85 -17.21 4.03
CA ASN A 212 3.34 -16.77 2.74
C ASN A 212 3.96 -17.65 1.64
N ASP A 213 3.23 -18.67 1.21
CA ASP A 213 3.62 -19.56 0.11
C ASP A 213 3.04 -19.12 -1.25
N GLY A 214 2.33 -17.99 -1.28
CA GLY A 214 1.67 -17.45 -2.47
C GLY A 214 0.44 -18.23 -2.91
N GLU A 215 0.04 -19.30 -2.21
CA GLU A 215 -1.05 -20.18 -2.62
C GLU A 215 -2.40 -19.45 -2.67
N LEU A 216 -2.67 -18.60 -1.67
CA LEU A 216 -3.88 -17.77 -1.63
C LEU A 216 -3.97 -16.86 -2.86
N VAL A 217 -2.93 -16.04 -3.10
CA VAL A 217 -2.85 -15.11 -4.24
C VAL A 217 -3.05 -15.86 -5.57
N ARG A 218 -2.38 -17.00 -5.70
CA ARG A 218 -2.40 -17.85 -6.89
C ARG A 218 -3.80 -18.44 -7.16
N ARG A 219 -4.41 -19.03 -6.13
CA ARG A 219 -5.75 -19.61 -6.20
C ARG A 219 -6.78 -18.55 -6.57
N GLU A 220 -6.79 -17.44 -5.83
CA GLU A 220 -7.72 -16.33 -6.02
C GLU A 220 -7.63 -15.73 -7.43
N THR A 221 -6.41 -15.53 -7.92
CA THR A 221 -6.17 -15.04 -9.29
C THR A 221 -6.78 -15.98 -10.34
N LEU A 222 -6.52 -17.29 -10.24
CA LEU A 222 -7.01 -18.24 -11.23
C LEU A 222 -8.53 -18.43 -11.18
N GLU A 223 -9.12 -18.47 -9.98
CA GLU A 223 -10.57 -18.57 -9.79
C GLU A 223 -11.26 -17.32 -10.35
N TRP A 224 -10.72 -16.13 -10.10
CA TRP A 224 -11.23 -14.87 -10.66
C TRP A 224 -11.22 -14.86 -12.19
N LEU A 225 -10.08 -15.17 -12.80
CA LEU A 225 -9.95 -15.20 -14.25
C LEU A 225 -10.86 -16.27 -14.87
N ASN A 226 -10.96 -17.46 -14.26
CA ASN A 226 -11.85 -18.51 -14.76
C ASN A 226 -13.33 -18.07 -14.69
N ARG A 227 -13.73 -17.38 -13.64
CA ARG A 227 -15.11 -16.91 -13.48
C ARG A 227 -15.49 -15.84 -14.49
N TYR A 228 -14.63 -14.84 -14.70
CA TYR A 228 -14.99 -13.63 -15.45
C TYR A 228 -14.43 -13.61 -16.87
N VAL A 229 -13.16 -13.98 -17.08
CA VAL A 229 -12.57 -14.01 -18.43
C VAL A 229 -13.11 -15.20 -19.22
N LYS A 230 -13.01 -16.42 -18.67
CA LYS A 230 -13.57 -17.62 -19.33
C LYS A 230 -15.10 -17.70 -19.25
N GLY A 231 -15.73 -16.93 -18.37
CA GLY A 231 -17.17 -16.99 -18.15
C GLY A 231 -17.66 -18.30 -17.52
N ASP A 232 -16.81 -19.02 -16.79
CA ASP A 232 -17.21 -20.26 -16.10
C ASP A 232 -17.99 -19.94 -14.83
N GLU A 233 -19.33 -19.93 -14.94
CA GLU A 233 -20.23 -19.62 -13.83
C GLU A 233 -20.22 -20.67 -12.70
N THR A 234 -19.59 -21.83 -12.92
CA THR A 234 -19.47 -22.86 -11.88
C THR A 234 -18.36 -22.57 -10.87
N VAL A 235 -17.44 -21.65 -11.21
CA VAL A 235 -16.36 -21.22 -10.32
C VAL A 235 -16.88 -20.25 -9.27
N VAL A 236 -16.73 -20.60 -8.00
CA VAL A 236 -17.09 -19.74 -6.87
C VAL A 236 -15.86 -18.95 -6.46
N THR A 237 -15.92 -17.62 -6.56
CA THR A 237 -14.80 -16.72 -6.19
C THR A 237 -14.77 -16.38 -4.70
N GLY A 238 -15.61 -17.02 -3.88
CA GLY A 238 -15.59 -16.86 -2.42
C GLY A 238 -16.13 -15.52 -1.90
N PRO A 239 -15.81 -15.17 -0.64
CA PRO A 239 -16.31 -13.97 0.05
C PRO A 239 -15.71 -12.67 -0.52
N GLN A 240 -16.37 -11.52 -0.26
CA GLN A 240 -15.94 -10.21 -0.77
C GLN A 240 -14.61 -9.75 -0.19
N PHE A 241 -14.29 -10.16 1.03
CA PHE A 241 -13.04 -9.82 1.69
C PHE A 241 -12.42 -11.04 2.36
N GLU A 242 -11.13 -11.24 2.14
CA GLU A 242 -10.30 -12.22 2.85
C GLU A 242 -9.01 -11.55 3.32
N TRP A 243 -8.52 -11.96 4.50
CA TRP A 243 -7.23 -11.49 4.99
C TRP A 243 -6.46 -12.60 5.69
N VAL A 244 -5.14 -12.44 5.72
CA VAL A 244 -4.21 -13.29 6.47
C VAL A 244 -3.65 -12.50 7.64
N ASP A 245 -3.75 -13.03 8.85
CA ASP A 245 -3.16 -12.42 10.04
C ASP A 245 -1.67 -12.76 10.22
N GLN A 246 -1.07 -12.31 11.31
CA GLN A 246 0.34 -12.57 11.62
C GLN A 246 0.64 -14.03 11.96
N HIS A 247 -0.36 -14.85 12.24
CA HIS A 247 -0.21 -16.28 12.46
C HIS A 247 -0.31 -17.09 11.17
N GLY A 248 -0.70 -16.47 10.05
CA GLY A 248 -0.88 -17.13 8.77
C GLY A 248 -2.26 -17.78 8.65
N GLU A 249 -3.18 -17.41 9.53
CA GLU A 249 -4.57 -17.87 9.50
C GLU A 249 -5.37 -17.00 8.54
N VAL A 250 -6.24 -17.63 7.75
CA VAL A 250 -7.08 -16.95 6.75
C VAL A 250 -8.46 -16.71 7.36
N PHE A 251 -8.90 -15.47 7.29
CA PHE A 251 -10.23 -15.03 7.73
C PHE A 251 -10.98 -14.40 6.57
N SER A 252 -12.29 -14.23 6.73
CA SER A 252 -13.14 -13.70 5.65
C SER A 252 -14.36 -12.94 6.14
N SER A 253 -14.88 -12.07 5.27
CA SER A 253 -16.13 -11.34 5.43
C SER A 253 -16.89 -11.29 4.11
N LEU A 254 -18.21 -11.39 4.18
CA LEU A 254 -19.10 -11.25 3.01
C LEU A 254 -19.22 -9.80 2.51
N ALA A 255 -18.74 -8.83 3.29
CA ALA A 255 -18.79 -7.41 2.95
C ALA A 255 -17.43 -6.74 3.14
N TYR A 256 -17.13 -5.77 2.28
CA TYR A 256 -15.98 -4.87 2.42
C TYR A 256 -16.41 -3.39 2.50
N PRO A 257 -15.88 -2.61 3.46
CA PRO A 257 -15.12 -3.07 4.63
C PRO A 257 -15.97 -3.98 5.53
N SER A 258 -15.32 -4.85 6.30
CA SER A 258 -16.02 -5.64 7.32
C SER A 258 -16.72 -4.73 8.32
N ALA A 259 -17.93 -5.11 8.74
CA ALA A 259 -18.64 -4.40 9.80
C ALA A 259 -17.86 -4.51 11.11
N GLN A 260 -17.55 -3.37 11.71
CA GLN A 260 -16.83 -3.31 12.99
C GLN A 260 -17.80 -3.60 14.14
N GLU A 261 -17.45 -4.55 15.01
CA GLU A 261 -18.26 -4.92 16.18
C GLU A 261 -17.89 -4.08 17.41
N GLY A 262 -16.70 -3.49 17.42
CA GLY A 262 -16.23 -2.68 18.54
C GLY A 262 -14.92 -1.94 18.26
N SER A 263 -14.26 -1.56 19.35
CA SER A 263 -12.90 -1.03 19.31
C SER A 263 -12.19 -1.22 20.63
N VAL A 264 -10.88 -1.48 20.59
CA VAL A 264 -10.01 -1.39 21.77
C VAL A 264 -9.44 0.02 21.85
N THR A 265 -9.55 0.66 23.01
CA THR A 265 -9.08 2.04 23.22
C THR A 265 -8.00 2.10 24.28
N ALA A 266 -6.99 2.94 24.08
CA ALA A 266 -5.99 3.26 25.09
C ALA A 266 -5.79 4.77 25.18
N GLU A 267 -5.49 5.28 26.38
CA GLU A 267 -5.21 6.70 26.60
C GLU A 267 -3.98 6.91 27.50
N LEU A 268 -3.18 7.90 27.15
CA LEU A 268 -2.04 8.41 27.90
C LEU A 268 -2.27 9.90 28.14
N THR A 269 -2.31 10.30 29.40
CA THR A 269 -2.44 11.71 29.83
C THR A 269 -1.16 12.24 30.50
N THR A 270 -0.10 11.44 30.52
CA THR A 270 1.16 11.84 31.13
C THR A 270 2.04 12.52 30.09
N GLY A 271 2.43 13.76 30.38
CA GLY A 271 3.26 14.55 29.48
C GLY A 271 4.65 13.93 29.27
N LYS A 272 5.08 13.75 28.02
CA LYS A 272 6.45 13.33 27.68
C LYS A 272 7.01 14.17 26.53
N THR A 273 8.18 14.76 26.76
CA THR A 273 8.92 15.51 25.74
C THR A 273 9.99 14.63 25.11
N ILE A 274 10.04 14.58 23.79
CA ILE A 274 11.07 13.87 23.02
C ILE A 274 11.70 14.80 21.97
N PRO A 275 13.03 14.77 21.80
CA PRO A 275 13.71 15.57 20.78
C PRO A 275 13.60 14.92 19.40
N PHE A 276 13.70 15.74 18.35
CA PHE A 276 13.90 15.25 16.99
C PHE A 276 15.35 14.80 16.80
N ALA A 277 15.54 13.51 16.56
CA ALA A 277 16.86 12.89 16.43
C ALA A 277 16.89 11.94 15.22
N PRO A 278 17.16 12.44 14.00
CA PRO A 278 16.92 11.70 12.75
C PRO A 278 17.69 10.37 12.58
N PHE A 279 18.70 10.10 13.41
CA PHE A 279 19.53 8.88 13.32
C PHE A 279 19.58 8.04 14.60
N VAL A 280 18.95 8.46 15.70
CA VAL A 280 19.18 7.84 17.00
C VAL A 280 17.87 7.37 17.61
N GLY A 281 17.71 6.06 17.70
CA GLY A 281 16.61 5.41 18.40
C GLY A 281 15.24 5.54 17.72
N GLY A 282 15.19 6.00 16.47
CA GLY A 282 13.97 6.09 15.67
C GLY A 282 13.41 4.76 15.19
N SER A 283 12.34 4.82 14.40
CA SER A 283 11.74 3.65 13.77
C SER A 283 12.57 3.16 12.59
N GLY A 284 12.90 1.87 12.58
CA GLY A 284 13.49 1.19 11.44
C GLY A 284 14.95 1.54 11.14
N PRO A 285 15.56 0.85 10.15
CA PRO A 285 14.97 -0.27 9.41
C PRO A 285 14.92 -1.53 10.29
N ASN A 286 14.05 -2.49 9.98
CA ASN A 286 13.97 -3.72 10.76
C ASN A 286 15.20 -4.63 10.52
N PRO A 287 16.04 -4.90 11.53
CA PRO A 287 17.25 -5.69 11.34
C PRO A 287 16.95 -7.16 10.97
N ALA A 288 15.77 -7.68 11.29
CA ALA A 288 15.38 -9.05 10.93
C ALA A 288 15.23 -9.24 9.41
N ILE A 289 15.23 -8.17 8.62
CA ILE A 289 15.07 -8.23 7.17
C ILE A 289 16.18 -8.97 6.43
N VAL A 290 17.36 -9.05 7.06
CA VAL A 290 18.52 -9.79 6.53
C VAL A 290 18.31 -11.31 6.52
N THR A 291 17.27 -11.80 7.22
CA THR A 291 16.91 -13.22 7.23
C THR A 291 16.14 -13.65 5.97
N ARG A 292 15.74 -12.71 5.13
CA ARG A 292 14.94 -12.96 3.93
C ARG A 292 15.82 -13.17 2.69
N LEU A 293 15.22 -13.69 1.63
CA LEU A 293 15.91 -13.86 0.34
C LEU A 293 16.28 -12.50 -0.26
N PRO A 294 17.28 -12.41 -1.16
CA PRO A 294 17.83 -11.13 -1.62
C PRO A 294 16.81 -10.08 -2.07
N ILE A 295 15.76 -10.49 -2.79
CA ILE A 295 14.69 -9.58 -3.23
C ILE A 295 13.85 -9.11 -2.04
N GLY A 296 13.48 -10.01 -1.13
CA GLY A 296 12.75 -9.66 0.09
C GLY A 296 13.57 -8.78 1.04
N THR A 297 14.89 -8.98 1.09
CA THR A 297 15.78 -8.06 1.82
C THR A 297 15.77 -6.67 1.19
N LEU A 298 15.93 -6.56 -0.13
CA LEU A 298 15.95 -5.27 -0.82
C LEU A 298 14.64 -4.50 -0.64
N LEU A 299 13.51 -5.15 -0.89
CA LEU A 299 12.18 -4.53 -0.78
C LEU A 299 11.76 -4.28 0.67
N GLY A 300 12.35 -4.97 1.63
CA GLY A 300 12.07 -4.83 3.04
C GLY A 300 12.91 -3.79 3.79
N ILE A 301 13.94 -3.22 3.15
CA ILE A 301 14.78 -2.19 3.76
C ILE A 301 13.94 -0.97 4.19
N PRO A 302 13.00 -0.45 3.39
CA PRO A 302 12.04 0.57 3.81
C PRO A 302 11.01 0.02 4.80
N SER A 303 11.40 -0.27 6.03
CA SER A 303 10.53 -0.84 7.06
C SER A 303 10.60 -0.07 8.37
N ALA A 304 9.47 0.00 9.06
CA ALA A 304 9.41 0.40 10.45
C ALA A 304 9.90 -0.74 11.36
N ALA A 305 10.40 -0.37 12.54
CA ALA A 305 10.81 -1.29 13.59
C ALA A 305 10.63 -0.61 14.96
N PRO A 306 10.56 -1.36 16.07
CA PRO A 306 10.42 -0.76 17.39
C PRO A 306 11.49 0.29 17.67
N ALA A 307 11.07 1.42 18.20
CA ALA A 307 11.92 2.57 18.46
C ALA A 307 12.28 2.67 19.94
N LEU A 308 13.52 3.08 20.23
CA LEU A 308 13.99 3.40 21.59
C LEU A 308 13.59 4.81 22.01
N ASN A 309 13.56 5.75 21.06
CA ASN A 309 13.16 7.14 21.25
C ASN A 309 11.68 7.31 20.85
N ALA A 310 10.78 6.90 21.74
CA ALA A 310 9.33 6.91 21.50
C ALA A 310 8.54 7.39 22.72
N VAL A 311 7.35 7.95 22.48
CA VAL A 311 6.27 7.95 23.48
C VAL A 311 5.44 6.68 23.26
N ASN A 312 5.32 5.86 24.30
CA ASN A 312 4.62 4.58 24.24
C ASN A 312 3.25 4.72 24.90
N LEU A 313 2.21 4.31 24.17
CA LEU A 313 0.86 4.08 24.68
C LEU A 313 0.62 2.57 24.65
N GLY A 314 0.73 1.94 25.82
CA GLY A 314 0.41 0.52 25.96
C GLY A 314 -1.09 0.30 25.92
N VAL A 315 -1.53 -0.66 25.10
CA VAL A 315 -2.91 -1.13 25.08
C VAL A 315 -3.04 -2.27 26.10
N ALA A 316 -4.17 -2.33 26.81
CA ALA A 316 -4.39 -3.39 27.78
C ALA A 316 -4.43 -4.77 27.12
N ASP A 317 -3.94 -5.79 27.82
CA ASP A 317 -3.97 -7.17 27.36
C ASP A 317 -5.38 -7.59 26.96
N ALA A 318 -5.49 -8.24 25.80
CA ALA A 318 -6.74 -8.77 25.32
C ALA A 318 -7.28 -9.82 26.31
N THR A 319 -8.55 -9.72 26.68
CA THR A 319 -9.19 -10.70 27.58
C THR A 319 -9.80 -11.89 26.83
N GLU A 320 -10.00 -11.73 25.53
CA GLU A 320 -10.52 -12.71 24.59
C GLU A 320 -9.80 -12.57 23.24
N THR A 321 -9.97 -13.55 22.34
CA THR A 321 -9.40 -13.43 20.99
C THR A 321 -10.02 -12.21 20.29
N THR A 322 -9.19 -11.27 19.86
CA THR A 322 -9.60 -9.99 19.27
C THR A 322 -8.95 -9.82 17.91
N HIS A 323 -9.76 -9.61 16.86
CA HIS A 323 -9.27 -9.33 15.51
C HIS A 323 -9.24 -7.83 15.27
N ILE A 324 -8.05 -7.25 15.17
CA ILE A 324 -7.84 -5.84 14.83
C ILE A 324 -7.73 -5.74 13.31
N VAL A 325 -8.78 -5.26 12.66
CA VAL A 325 -8.83 -5.17 11.20
C VAL A 325 -9.44 -3.84 10.77
N GLY A 326 -8.64 -3.02 10.10
CA GLY A 326 -9.02 -1.67 9.70
C GLY A 326 -7.94 -0.65 10.02
N ALA A 327 -8.26 0.64 9.84
CA ALA A 327 -7.38 1.76 10.18
C ALA A 327 -7.60 2.17 11.65
N PRO A 328 -6.59 2.06 12.52
CA PRO A 328 -6.61 2.68 13.84
C PRO A 328 -6.79 4.19 13.76
N GLU A 329 -7.39 4.78 14.78
CA GLU A 329 -7.54 6.24 14.88
C GLU A 329 -6.72 6.77 16.06
N LEU A 330 -5.64 7.50 15.74
CA LEU A 330 -4.77 8.15 16.71
C LEU A 330 -5.25 9.58 16.95
N THR A 331 -5.44 9.97 18.21
CA THR A 331 -5.59 11.36 18.63
C THR A 331 -4.38 11.80 19.43
N LEU A 332 -3.74 12.89 19.01
CA LEU A 332 -2.54 13.43 19.62
C LEU A 332 -2.79 14.89 20.04
N THR A 333 -2.59 15.17 21.34
CA THR A 333 -2.49 16.53 21.87
C THR A 333 -1.03 16.81 22.21
N TYR A 334 -0.48 17.88 21.66
CA TYR A 334 0.94 18.15 21.72
C TYR A 334 1.26 19.65 21.65
N SER A 335 2.44 20.01 22.13
CA SER A 335 3.08 21.29 21.85
C SER A 335 4.54 21.06 21.47
N GLY A 336 5.21 22.06 20.90
CA GLY A 336 6.64 21.93 20.60
C GLY A 336 7.19 23.11 19.83
N THR A 337 8.51 23.14 19.69
CA THR A 337 9.22 24.18 18.93
C THR A 337 10.23 23.54 18.00
N GLY A 338 10.24 23.92 16.73
CA GLY A 338 11.14 23.30 15.76
C GLY A 338 10.81 23.60 14.31
N THR A 339 11.55 22.94 13.41
CA THR A 339 11.32 22.94 11.96
C THR A 339 10.68 21.66 11.46
N ALA A 340 10.63 20.62 12.31
CA ALA A 340 9.99 19.37 11.95
C ALA A 340 8.49 19.56 11.70
N ARG A 341 7.98 18.91 10.66
CA ARG A 341 6.57 19.00 10.23
C ARG A 341 5.78 17.71 10.47
N HIS A 342 6.47 16.64 10.85
CA HIS A 342 5.86 15.34 11.07
C HIS A 342 6.51 14.64 12.26
N VAL A 343 5.68 13.95 13.03
CA VAL A 343 6.08 12.79 13.83
C VAL A 343 5.54 11.53 13.16
N TYR A 344 5.89 10.35 13.63
CA TYR A 344 5.44 9.09 13.04
C TYR A 344 4.82 8.19 14.09
N ALA A 345 3.73 7.53 13.75
CA ALA A 345 3.03 6.60 14.62
C ALA A 345 3.13 5.18 14.07
N GLN A 346 3.41 4.21 14.94
CA GLN A 346 3.47 2.79 14.59
C GLN A 346 2.90 1.95 15.73
N ILE A 347 2.48 0.72 15.43
CA ILE A 347 1.95 -0.21 16.43
C ILE A 347 2.91 -1.38 16.53
N VAL A 348 3.37 -1.69 17.74
CA VAL A 348 4.28 -2.80 18.03
C VAL A 348 3.47 -3.92 18.68
N ASP A 349 3.59 -5.12 18.14
CA ASP A 349 3.14 -6.36 18.78
C ASP A 349 4.09 -6.68 19.94
N ASP A 350 3.57 -6.69 21.17
CA ASP A 350 4.36 -6.84 22.38
C ASP A 350 4.88 -8.29 22.57
N GLU A 351 4.26 -9.27 21.90
CA GLU A 351 4.70 -10.67 21.92
C GLU A 351 5.86 -10.90 20.93
N THR A 352 5.74 -10.39 19.71
CA THR A 352 6.75 -10.64 18.66
C THR A 352 7.84 -9.57 18.57
N GLY A 353 7.58 -8.38 19.11
CA GLY A 353 8.44 -7.20 18.93
C GLY A 353 8.47 -6.70 17.47
N LEU A 354 7.48 -7.05 16.65
CA LEU A 354 7.35 -6.57 15.28
C LEU A 354 6.41 -5.38 15.22
N VAL A 355 6.71 -4.44 14.32
CA VAL A 355 5.75 -3.38 13.98
C VAL A 355 4.71 -3.96 13.02
N LEU A 356 3.43 -3.77 13.34
CA LEU A 356 2.32 -4.20 12.50
C LEU A 356 2.47 -3.61 11.09
N GLY A 357 2.48 -4.49 10.10
CA GLY A 357 2.65 -4.13 8.68
C GLY A 357 4.01 -3.51 8.31
N ASN A 358 4.98 -3.47 9.23
CA ASN A 358 6.21 -2.68 9.06
C ASN A 358 5.96 -1.20 8.73
N GLN A 359 4.79 -0.66 9.09
CA GLN A 359 4.38 0.70 8.73
C GLN A 359 4.78 1.74 9.78
N ALA A 360 5.06 2.96 9.32
CA ALA A 360 5.17 4.13 10.16
C ALA A 360 4.34 5.25 9.56
N THR A 361 3.21 5.53 10.18
CA THR A 361 2.23 6.51 9.69
C THR A 361 2.74 7.93 9.96
N PRO A 362 2.94 8.81 8.95
CA PRO A 362 3.28 10.20 9.20
C PRO A 362 2.11 10.98 9.82
N ILE A 363 2.37 11.74 10.87
CA ILE A 363 1.39 12.59 11.56
C ILE A 363 1.85 14.05 11.42
N PRO A 364 1.12 14.91 10.71
CA PRO A 364 1.51 16.30 10.55
C PRO A 364 1.44 17.03 11.89
N VAL A 365 2.46 17.84 12.17
CA VAL A 365 2.59 18.62 13.40
C VAL A 365 3.00 20.06 13.13
N VAL A 366 2.51 20.98 13.95
CA VAL A 366 2.90 22.39 13.98
C VAL A 366 3.68 22.67 15.26
N LEU A 367 4.96 23.04 15.14
CA LEU A 367 5.86 23.25 16.26
C LEU A 367 6.12 24.76 16.50
N ASP A 368 5.07 25.49 16.83
CA ASP A 368 5.07 26.95 17.04
C ASP A 368 5.06 27.38 18.52
N GLY A 369 5.22 26.42 19.43
CA GLY A 369 5.19 26.60 20.88
C GLY A 369 3.79 26.57 21.49
N GLN A 370 2.72 26.48 20.69
CA GLN A 370 1.34 26.37 21.18
C GLN A 370 0.92 24.89 21.30
N SER A 371 -0.14 24.65 22.06
CA SER A 371 -0.78 23.33 22.15
C SER A 371 -1.76 23.15 20.99
N HIS A 372 -1.69 21.98 20.35
CA HIS A 372 -2.49 21.56 19.20
C HIS A 372 -3.06 20.16 19.46
N THR A 373 -4.22 19.88 18.89
CA THR A 373 -4.82 18.53 18.88
C THR A 373 -5.13 18.13 17.45
N ILE A 374 -4.78 16.89 17.09
CA ILE A 374 -5.10 16.31 15.79
C ILE A 374 -5.57 14.87 15.96
N SER A 375 -6.55 14.46 15.15
CA SER A 375 -6.97 13.07 15.02
C SER A 375 -6.71 12.61 13.58
N VAL A 376 -6.09 11.45 13.43
CA VAL A 376 -5.62 10.93 12.14
C VAL A 376 -5.86 9.42 12.06
N PRO A 377 -6.35 8.89 10.93
CA PRO A 377 -6.28 7.47 10.69
C PRO A 377 -4.82 7.04 10.55
N MET A 378 -4.46 5.91 11.13
CA MET A 378 -3.19 5.24 10.90
C MET A 378 -3.30 4.31 9.68
N GLU A 379 -2.16 3.76 9.25
CA GLU A 379 -2.17 2.71 8.23
C GLU A 379 -3.07 1.54 8.65
N GLN A 380 -3.81 1.00 7.68
CA GLN A 380 -4.68 -0.15 7.87
C GLN A 380 -3.86 -1.35 8.39
N VAL A 381 -4.43 -2.10 9.33
CA VAL A 381 -3.83 -3.30 9.90
C VAL A 381 -4.76 -4.50 9.81
N ALA A 382 -4.16 -5.69 9.88
CA ALA A 382 -4.85 -6.96 10.05
C ALA A 382 -4.03 -7.82 11.01
N HIS A 383 -4.53 -7.99 12.24
CA HIS A 383 -3.80 -8.63 13.32
C HIS A 383 -4.75 -9.31 14.30
N THR A 384 -4.32 -10.42 14.90
CA THR A 384 -5.12 -11.17 15.90
C THR A 384 -4.43 -11.14 17.24
N LEU A 385 -5.08 -10.66 18.30
CA LEU A 385 -4.59 -10.79 19.67
C LEU A 385 -5.30 -11.95 20.36
N LYS A 386 -4.55 -12.88 20.93
CA LYS A 386 -5.06 -13.93 21.83
C LYS A 386 -5.18 -13.40 23.26
N PRO A 387 -5.93 -14.08 24.14
CA PRO A 387 -5.99 -13.70 25.54
C PRO A 387 -4.60 -13.58 26.18
N GLY A 388 -4.30 -12.41 26.75
CA GLY A 388 -3.00 -12.09 27.36
C GLY A 388 -1.99 -11.43 26.42
N GLU A 389 -2.29 -11.29 25.12
CA GLU A 389 -1.46 -10.55 24.16
C GLU A 389 -1.91 -9.07 24.11
N SER A 390 -0.96 -8.17 23.81
CA SER A 390 -1.18 -6.73 23.74
C SER A 390 -0.34 -6.09 22.63
N VAL A 391 -0.63 -4.82 22.36
CA VAL A 391 0.15 -3.99 21.44
C VAL A 391 0.50 -2.66 22.11
N THR A 392 1.59 -2.07 21.66
CA THR A 392 2.02 -0.73 22.07
C THR A 392 2.04 0.21 20.88
N VAL A 393 1.29 1.31 20.96
CA VAL A 393 1.38 2.41 19.99
C VAL A 393 2.61 3.26 20.33
N GLN A 394 3.53 3.42 19.38
CA GLN A 394 4.71 4.26 19.52
C GLN A 394 4.60 5.51 18.65
N LEU A 395 4.73 6.68 19.29
CA LEU A 395 4.97 7.95 18.59
C LEU A 395 6.48 8.25 18.58
N VAL A 396 7.05 8.43 17.40
CA VAL A 396 8.49 8.60 17.19
C VAL A 396 8.78 9.88 16.39
N THR A 397 9.96 10.47 16.58
CA THR A 397 10.36 11.70 15.87
C THR A 397 11.17 11.46 14.60
N SER A 398 11.47 10.20 14.28
CA SER A 398 12.19 9.81 13.05
C SER A 398 11.80 8.40 12.62
N SER A 399 11.60 8.21 11.32
CA SER A 399 11.31 6.92 10.68
C SER A 399 12.25 6.71 9.50
N PHE A 400 12.76 5.49 9.34
CA PHE A 400 13.61 5.12 8.23
C PHE A 400 12.89 5.22 6.87
N ILE A 401 11.58 4.98 6.84
CA ILE A 401 10.75 5.12 5.63
C ILE A 401 10.75 6.58 5.15
N HIS A 402 10.73 7.52 6.10
CA HIS A 402 10.57 8.97 5.88
C HIS A 402 11.76 9.78 6.42
N LEU A 403 13.00 9.33 6.18
CA LEU A 403 14.18 10.05 6.64
C LEU A 403 14.18 11.48 6.13
N ASN A 404 14.25 12.44 7.07
CA ASN A 404 14.33 13.87 6.79
C ASN A 404 15.42 14.50 7.67
N PHE A 405 16.48 15.01 7.02
CA PHE A 405 17.66 15.56 7.70
C PHE A 405 17.51 17.01 8.18
N TYR A 406 16.37 17.66 7.90
CA TYR A 406 16.08 19.04 8.29
C TYR A 406 15.00 19.16 9.37
N SER A 407 14.55 18.01 9.91
CA SER A 407 13.63 17.95 11.03
C SER A 407 14.39 18.16 12.34
N PHE A 408 14.21 19.35 12.94
CA PHE A 408 14.80 19.71 14.23
C PHE A 408 13.73 20.22 15.19
N GLY A 409 14.02 20.17 16.48
CA GLY A 409 13.17 20.69 17.55
C GLY A 409 12.91 19.67 18.65
N ALA A 410 11.83 19.90 19.39
CA ALA A 410 11.28 18.95 20.34
C ALA A 410 9.76 19.02 20.34
N ILE A 411 9.12 17.89 20.60
CA ILE A 411 7.68 17.77 20.78
C ILE A 411 7.40 17.28 22.20
N SER A 412 6.45 17.94 22.86
CA SER A 412 5.87 17.54 24.13
C SER A 412 4.51 16.94 23.85
N VAL A 413 4.39 15.62 24.01
CA VAL A 413 3.11 14.92 23.95
C VAL A 413 2.41 15.18 25.27
N GLU A 414 1.28 15.88 25.23
CA GLU A 414 0.46 16.26 26.39
C GLU A 414 -0.65 15.23 26.62
N GLY A 415 -1.16 14.65 25.55
CA GLY A 415 -2.12 13.55 25.56
C GLY A 415 -2.03 12.73 24.29
N MET A 416 -2.26 11.43 24.39
CA MET A 416 -2.28 10.52 23.25
C MET A 416 -3.32 9.44 23.50
N SER A 417 -4.23 9.23 22.56
CA SER A 417 -5.18 8.13 22.60
C SER A 417 -5.25 7.44 21.25
N ASP A 418 -5.56 6.15 21.28
CA ASP A 418 -5.70 5.34 20.07
C ASP A 418 -6.96 4.49 20.17
N LYS A 419 -7.60 4.29 19.02
CA LYS A 419 -8.78 3.44 18.84
C LYS A 419 -8.49 2.42 17.76
N LEU A 420 -8.31 1.17 18.18
CA LEU A 420 -8.09 0.01 17.32
C LEU A 420 -9.44 -0.59 16.90
N PRO A 421 -9.79 -0.62 15.60
CA PRO A 421 -11.05 -1.19 15.14
C PRO A 421 -11.05 -2.73 15.30
N THR A 422 -12.13 -3.29 15.82
CA THR A 422 -12.26 -4.74 16.03
C THR A 422 -13.46 -5.35 15.31
N LEU A 423 -13.24 -6.56 14.78
CA LEU A 423 -14.28 -7.42 14.22
C LEU A 423 -14.80 -8.43 15.23
#